data_AF-A0A2D7XTK9-F1
#
_entry.id   AF-A0A2D7XTK9-F1
#
_cell.length_a   1.000
_cell.length_b   1.000
_cell.length_c   1.000
_cell.angle_alpha   90.00
_cell.angle_beta   90.00
_cell.angle_gamma   90.00
#
_symmetry.space_group_name_H-M   'P 1'
#
loop_
_entity.id
_entity.type
_entity.pdbx_description
1 polymer ?
#
loop_
_entity_poly.entity_id
_entity_poly.type
_entity_poly.pdbx_seq_one_letter_code
_entity_poly.pdbx_strand_id
1 'polypeptide(L)'
;MAFWSLVQQNSEAVLSEGARAFLKQDTIRKPSSVPDSAGVFAFIANADTFYVGETDNLRKTLLSQTNPKHSKFYKAYRAGAAEPVYALSDFSIRVLPVSFGRVELMEALRHHIPAVFATSASGARTVVQLPGPVELWDRLQGIAFELLANGGRECLTTDPQSFGRAPSAGGPGILTVSSPDGEVIHIGASEDIGKTYLDHLRSTYRSELRRNLGKRVLGYRLRTRNGEARYFSENDDRNVSDYVRRCQVAFTTIRVGREEIRDDLIRRMRPILNDLPRLSPFEKQMPSFDAGRKRALFG
;
A
#
# COMPACT_ATOMS: atom_id res chain seq x y z
N MET A 1 11.48 -25.49 -0.81
CA MET A 1 10.53 -24.36 -0.71
C MET A 1 11.23 -23.11 -1.23
N ALA A 2 10.61 -22.34 -2.12
CA ALA A 2 11.21 -21.11 -2.65
C ALA A 2 11.34 -20.05 -1.53
N PHE A 3 12.40 -19.24 -1.57
CA PHE A 3 12.65 -18.17 -0.58
C PHE A 3 11.44 -17.24 -0.39
N TRP A 4 10.73 -16.94 -1.48
CA TRP A 4 9.47 -16.22 -1.48
C TRP A 4 8.43 -16.77 -0.47
N SER A 5 8.17 -18.08 -0.50
CA SER A 5 7.20 -18.71 0.40
C SER A 5 7.64 -18.61 1.86
N LEU A 6 8.94 -18.70 2.13
CA LEU A 6 9.49 -18.53 3.48
C LEU A 6 9.29 -17.11 3.99
N VAL A 7 9.48 -16.08 3.15
CA VAL A 7 9.22 -14.68 3.52
C VAL A 7 7.75 -14.48 3.88
N GLN A 8 6.82 -15.01 3.08
CA GLN A 8 5.38 -14.86 3.36
C GLN A 8 4.96 -15.61 4.64
N GLN A 9 5.51 -16.81 4.89
CA GLN A 9 5.22 -17.61 6.10
C GLN A 9 5.80 -16.98 7.37
N ASN A 10 6.94 -16.30 7.28
CA ASN A 10 7.64 -15.69 8.42
C ASN A 10 7.48 -14.16 8.44
N SER A 11 6.37 -13.66 7.91
CA SER A 11 6.12 -12.22 7.75
C SER A 11 6.26 -11.44 9.06
N GLU A 12 5.80 -12.00 10.18
CA GLU A 12 5.88 -11.34 11.49
C GLU A 12 7.32 -11.14 11.95
N ALA A 13 8.18 -12.16 11.77
CA ALA A 13 9.60 -12.06 12.11
C ALA A 13 10.30 -11.02 11.22
N VAL A 14 10.03 -11.05 9.91
CA VAL A 14 10.55 -10.08 8.94
C VAL A 14 10.15 -8.64 9.32
N LEU A 15 8.88 -8.42 9.64
CA LEU A 15 8.36 -7.09 9.98
C LEU A 15 8.85 -6.62 11.36
N SER A 16 9.06 -7.54 12.31
CA SER A 16 9.72 -7.23 13.59
C SER A 16 11.14 -6.73 13.37
N GLU A 17 11.92 -7.40 12.53
CA GLU A 17 13.27 -6.94 12.16
C GLU A 17 13.24 -5.59 11.44
N GLY A 18 12.29 -5.37 10.53
CA GLY A 18 12.10 -4.09 9.87
C GLY A 18 11.74 -2.96 10.84
N ALA A 19 10.86 -3.23 11.80
CA ALA A 19 10.53 -2.28 12.86
C ALA A 19 11.77 -1.97 13.73
N ARG A 20 12.59 -2.98 14.02
CA ARG A 20 13.87 -2.80 14.72
C ARG A 20 14.83 -1.95 13.89
N ALA A 21 14.96 -2.20 12.59
CA ALA A 21 15.79 -1.42 11.68
C ALA A 21 15.35 0.05 11.64
N PHE A 22 14.03 0.30 11.62
CA PHE A 22 13.45 1.64 11.67
C PHE A 22 13.74 2.36 12.99
N LEU A 23 13.55 1.68 14.13
CA LEU A 23 13.76 2.27 15.46
C LEU A 23 15.25 2.50 15.81
N LYS A 24 16.17 1.87 15.08
CA LYS A 24 17.61 2.17 15.15
C LYS A 24 18.01 3.42 14.35
N GLN A 25 17.16 3.92 13.46
CA GLN A 25 17.48 5.09 12.65
C GLN A 25 17.61 6.35 13.50
N ASP A 26 18.62 7.15 13.23
CA ASP A 26 18.77 8.46 13.86
C ASP A 26 17.60 9.38 13.53
N THR A 27 17.33 10.31 14.44
CA THR A 27 16.34 11.36 14.18
C THR A 27 16.92 12.37 13.21
N ILE A 28 16.15 12.73 12.18
CA ILE A 28 16.54 13.73 11.20
C ILE A 28 15.90 15.07 11.54
N ARG A 29 16.63 16.16 11.28
CA ARG A 29 16.14 17.54 11.44
C ARG A 29 15.91 18.27 10.12
N LYS A 30 16.51 17.78 9.03
CA LYS A 30 16.45 18.41 7.71
C LYS A 30 15.87 17.42 6.69
N PRO A 31 14.64 17.60 6.22
CA PRO A 31 14.05 16.75 5.18
C PRO A 31 14.88 16.65 3.89
N SER A 32 15.69 17.66 3.60
CA SER A 32 16.57 17.69 2.44
C SER A 32 17.74 16.71 2.52
N SER A 33 18.03 16.09 3.67
CA SER A 33 19.07 15.05 3.76
C SER A 33 18.57 13.65 3.41
N VAL A 34 17.26 13.49 3.19
CA VAL A 34 16.63 12.19 2.94
C VAL A 34 16.71 11.84 1.45
N PRO A 35 16.96 10.57 1.08
CA PRO A 35 17.01 10.16 -0.32
C PRO A 35 15.68 10.38 -1.04
N ASP A 36 15.77 10.59 -2.35
CA ASP A 36 14.65 10.39 -3.27
C ASP A 36 14.45 8.89 -3.42
N SER A 37 13.65 8.29 -2.54
CA SER A 37 13.34 6.86 -2.57
C SER A 37 12.00 6.61 -1.89
N ALA A 38 11.38 5.47 -2.17
CA ALA A 38 10.25 5.02 -1.37
C ALA A 38 10.71 4.64 0.05
N GLY A 39 9.80 4.73 1.02
CA GLY A 39 10.10 4.34 2.40
C GLY A 39 9.04 4.70 3.41
N VAL A 40 9.32 4.34 4.66
CA VAL A 40 8.47 4.61 5.81
C VAL A 40 9.05 5.78 6.61
N PHE A 41 8.20 6.60 7.19
CA PHE A 41 8.59 7.70 8.05
C PHE A 41 7.66 7.83 9.25
N ALA A 42 8.18 8.43 10.32
CA ALA A 42 7.39 8.76 11.50
C ALA A 42 7.71 10.16 12.02
N PHE A 43 6.66 10.86 12.47
CA PHE A 43 6.74 12.05 13.30
C PHE A 43 6.39 11.64 14.73
N ILE A 44 7.30 11.82 15.68
CA ILE A 44 7.15 11.29 17.04
C ILE A 44 7.44 12.42 18.05
N ALA A 45 6.41 12.82 18.80
CA ALA A 45 6.56 13.68 19.97
C ALA A 45 6.69 12.83 21.24
N ASN A 46 5.84 11.80 21.39
CA ASN A 46 5.88 10.83 22.49
C ASN A 46 5.13 9.53 22.11
N ALA A 47 4.94 8.61 23.07
CA ALA A 47 4.26 7.32 22.88
C ALA A 47 2.81 7.43 22.41
N ASP A 48 2.10 8.47 22.84
CA ASP A 48 0.68 8.69 22.58
C ASP A 48 0.45 9.68 21.44
N THR A 49 1.49 10.45 21.08
CA THR A 49 1.45 11.50 20.07
C THR A 49 2.51 11.23 19.01
N PHE A 50 2.10 10.47 17.99
CA PHE A 50 2.93 10.13 16.85
C PHE A 50 2.10 9.95 15.57
N TYR A 51 2.77 9.97 14.43
CA TYR A 51 2.21 9.66 13.12
C TYR A 51 3.19 8.79 12.35
N VAL A 52 2.71 7.68 11.78
CA VAL A 52 3.49 6.82 10.87
C VAL A 52 2.84 6.83 9.49
N GLY A 53 3.65 7.07 8.48
CA GLY A 53 3.24 7.05 7.08
C GLY A 53 4.24 6.35 6.20
N GLU A 54 3.79 6.00 5.00
CA GLU A 54 4.62 5.51 3.91
C GLU A 54 4.55 6.45 2.71
N THR A 55 5.48 6.28 1.77
CA THR A 55 5.49 7.05 0.52
C THR A 55 6.34 6.39 -0.57
N ASP A 56 5.99 6.69 -1.82
CA ASP A 56 6.80 6.48 -3.02
C ASP A 56 8.05 7.37 -3.11
N ASN A 57 8.08 8.50 -2.40
CA ASN A 57 9.22 9.43 -2.36
C ASN A 57 9.31 10.16 -1.01
N LEU A 58 10.25 9.70 -0.17
CA LEU A 58 10.56 10.23 1.15
C LEU A 58 10.88 11.73 1.12
N ARG A 59 11.84 12.17 0.30
CA ARG A 59 12.25 13.59 0.23
C ARG A 59 11.06 14.51 -0.04
N LYS A 60 10.30 14.24 -1.10
CA LYS A 60 9.14 15.04 -1.54
C LYS A 60 8.06 15.07 -0.48
N THR A 61 7.74 13.91 0.10
CA THR A 61 6.71 13.81 1.13
C THR A 61 7.12 14.54 2.40
N LEU A 62 8.36 14.37 2.86
CA LEU A 62 8.84 15.04 4.07
C LEU A 62 8.91 16.56 3.91
N LEU A 63 9.40 17.08 2.77
CA LEU A 63 9.37 18.52 2.49
C LEU A 63 7.97 19.12 2.60
N SER A 64 6.95 18.38 2.18
CA SER A 64 5.54 18.79 2.32
C SER A 64 5.04 18.67 3.76
N GLN A 65 5.34 17.56 4.44
CA GLN A 65 4.84 17.26 5.78
C GLN A 65 5.53 18.05 6.89
N THR A 66 6.74 18.57 6.67
CA THR A 66 7.41 19.49 7.59
C THR A 66 7.03 20.96 7.38
N ASN A 67 6.19 21.26 6.39
CA ASN A 67 5.67 22.61 6.19
C ASN A 67 4.26 22.72 6.80
N PRO A 68 4.04 23.52 7.85
CA PRO A 68 2.72 23.63 8.50
C PRO A 68 1.57 23.98 7.55
N LYS A 69 1.85 24.72 6.47
CA LYS A 69 0.85 25.10 5.46
C LYS A 69 0.40 23.92 4.61
N HIS A 70 1.26 22.92 4.40
CA HIS A 70 1.01 21.79 3.48
C HIS A 70 0.86 20.44 4.18
N SER A 71 1.34 20.34 5.41
CA SER A 71 1.33 19.13 6.21
C SER A 71 -0.09 18.64 6.46
N LYS A 72 -0.44 17.53 5.82
CA LYS A 72 -1.74 16.89 6.01
C LYS A 72 -1.82 16.25 7.38
N PHE A 73 -0.72 15.64 7.85
CA PHE A 73 -0.69 15.01 9.17
C PHE A 73 -0.85 16.08 10.26
N TYR A 74 -0.11 17.20 10.17
CA TYR A 74 -0.12 18.21 11.23
C TYR A 74 -1.48 18.91 11.33
N LYS A 75 -2.13 19.17 10.19
CA LYS A 75 -3.51 19.68 10.15
C LYS A 75 -4.49 18.71 10.79
N ALA A 76 -4.40 17.42 10.47
CA ALA A 76 -5.26 16.40 11.07
C ALA A 76 -5.01 16.25 12.58
N TYR A 77 -3.75 16.24 13.01
CA TYR A 77 -3.36 16.23 14.41
C TYR A 77 -3.97 17.43 15.15
N ARG A 78 -3.76 18.66 14.67
CA ARG A 78 -4.30 19.87 15.31
C ARG A 78 -5.82 19.92 15.38
N ALA A 79 -6.52 19.34 14.40
CA ALA A 79 -7.98 19.33 14.40
C ALA A 79 -8.58 18.41 15.48
N GLY A 80 -7.83 17.43 15.97
CA GLY A 80 -8.29 16.45 16.96
C GLY A 80 -7.46 16.39 18.25
N ALA A 81 -6.48 17.27 18.43
CA ALA A 81 -5.58 17.24 19.59
C ALA A 81 -6.27 17.75 20.87
N ALA A 82 -6.09 17.01 21.97
CA ALA A 82 -6.30 17.53 23.32
C ALA A 82 -5.01 18.25 23.80
N GLU A 83 -5.14 19.15 24.78
CA GLU A 83 -3.98 19.86 25.34
C GLU A 83 -3.02 18.91 26.10
N PRO A 84 -1.69 19.11 26.01
CA PRO A 84 -1.00 20.16 25.26
C PRO A 84 -0.86 19.88 23.76
N VAL A 85 -1.06 20.91 22.93
CA VAL A 85 -0.83 20.82 21.48
C VAL A 85 0.65 21.06 21.14
N TYR A 86 1.33 20.05 20.60
CA TYR A 86 2.72 20.13 20.16
C TYR A 86 2.87 20.98 18.87
N ALA A 87 3.91 21.80 18.83
CA ALA A 87 4.36 22.43 17.59
C ALA A 87 4.95 21.38 16.65
N LEU A 88 4.91 21.63 15.34
CA LEU A 88 5.49 20.71 14.35
C LEU A 88 6.99 20.46 14.59
N SER A 89 7.70 21.46 15.13
CA SER A 89 9.11 21.38 15.51
C SER A 89 9.38 20.43 16.70
N ASP A 90 8.35 20.11 17.48
CA ASP A 90 8.49 19.26 18.67
C ASP A 90 8.48 17.77 18.30
N PHE A 91 8.08 17.45 17.06
CA PHE A 91 8.13 16.10 16.55
C PHE A 91 9.52 15.77 16.04
N SER A 92 10.11 14.72 16.62
CA SER A 92 11.28 14.07 16.01
C SER A 92 10.85 13.31 14.75
N ILE A 93 11.72 13.30 13.74
CA ILE A 93 11.43 12.62 12.47
C ILE A 93 12.37 11.43 12.33
N ARG A 94 11.82 10.26 12.04
CA ARG A 94 12.59 9.06 11.66
C ARG A 94 12.17 8.58 10.29
N VAL A 95 13.11 8.05 9.52
CA VAL A 95 12.90 7.63 8.14
C VAL A 95 13.65 6.34 7.87
N LEU A 96 13.06 5.45 7.09
CA LEU A 96 13.74 4.26 6.58
C LEU A 96 13.37 4.10 5.09
N PRO A 97 14.36 4.14 4.17
CA PRO A 97 14.16 3.71 2.80
C PRO A 97 13.71 2.24 2.76
N VAL A 98 12.66 1.94 1.98
CA VAL A 98 12.11 0.59 1.87
C VAL A 98 11.79 0.29 0.41
N SER A 99 12.41 -0.77 -0.09
CA SER A 99 12.22 -1.29 -1.46
C SER A 99 11.14 -2.36 -1.52
N PHE A 100 10.81 -3.01 -0.39
CA PHE A 100 9.79 -4.06 -0.33
C PHE A 100 9.19 -4.16 1.08
N GLY A 101 7.86 -4.26 1.19
CA GLY A 101 7.15 -4.41 2.46
C GLY A 101 6.84 -3.08 3.16
N ARG A 102 6.69 -2.00 2.39
CA ARG A 102 6.61 -0.64 2.94
C ARG A 102 5.31 -0.40 3.72
N VAL A 103 4.17 -0.79 3.16
CA VAL A 103 2.86 -0.64 3.80
C VAL A 103 2.77 -1.52 5.03
N GLU A 104 3.25 -2.75 4.94
CA GLU A 104 3.27 -3.68 6.08
C GLU A 104 4.17 -3.19 7.22
N LEU A 105 5.34 -2.62 6.91
CA LEU A 105 6.20 -2.04 7.93
C LEU A 105 5.53 -0.83 8.61
N MET A 106 4.88 0.04 7.84
CA MET A 106 4.11 1.17 8.40
C MET A 106 3.03 0.67 9.36
N GLU A 107 2.30 -0.39 8.99
CA GLU A 107 1.29 -1.03 9.84
C GLU A 107 1.89 -1.62 11.11
N ALA A 108 2.99 -2.37 10.99
CA ALA A 108 3.70 -2.93 12.14
C ALA A 108 4.18 -1.84 13.10
N LEU A 109 4.75 -0.74 12.58
CA LEU A 109 5.23 0.38 13.39
C LEU A 109 4.11 1.09 14.16
N ARG A 110 2.90 1.20 13.60
CA ARG A 110 1.75 1.77 14.33
C ARG A 110 1.42 0.99 15.60
N HIS A 111 1.65 -0.32 15.59
CA HIS A 111 1.42 -1.19 16.74
C HIS A 111 2.61 -1.19 17.72
N HIS A 112 3.84 -1.12 17.21
CA HIS A 112 5.05 -1.23 18.04
C HIS A 112 5.50 0.07 18.70
N ILE A 113 5.29 1.24 18.07
CA ILE A 113 5.74 2.54 18.60
C ILE A 113 5.19 2.78 20.02
N PRO A 114 3.88 2.66 20.31
CA PRO A 114 3.36 2.87 21.66
C PRO A 114 4.09 2.02 22.71
N ALA A 115 4.29 0.73 22.44
CA ALA A 115 4.94 -0.20 23.36
C ALA A 115 6.43 0.16 23.63
N VAL A 116 7.15 0.57 22.59
CA VAL A 116 8.57 0.95 22.68
C VAL A 116 8.76 2.26 23.48
N PHE A 117 7.85 3.22 23.34
CA PHE A 117 7.96 4.50 24.06
C PHE A 117 7.31 4.47 25.46
N ALA A 118 6.26 3.69 25.69
CA ALA A 118 5.65 3.53 27.01
C ALA A 118 6.63 2.92 28.03
N THR A 119 7.46 1.99 27.59
CA THR A 119 8.55 1.43 28.41
C THR A 119 9.65 2.44 28.72
N SER A 120 9.88 3.43 27.86
CA SER A 120 10.89 4.47 28.09
C SER A 120 10.43 5.52 29.12
N ALA A 121 9.12 5.73 29.27
CA ALA A 121 8.53 6.74 30.16
C ALA A 121 8.42 6.30 31.63
N SER A 122 8.35 4.99 31.91
CA SER A 122 8.14 4.45 33.26
C SER A 122 9.40 4.33 34.13
N GLY A 123 10.55 4.86 33.67
CA GLY A 123 11.83 4.78 34.38
C GLY A 123 12.45 3.38 34.45
N ALA A 124 11.68 2.33 34.18
CA ALA A 124 12.18 0.98 33.94
C ALA A 124 12.73 0.91 32.51
N ARG A 125 14.05 0.79 32.34
CA ARG A 125 14.73 0.55 31.05
C ARG A 125 14.38 -0.81 30.44
N THR A 126 13.12 -1.21 30.37
CA THR A 126 12.70 -2.37 29.59
C THR A 126 12.61 -1.92 28.14
N VAL A 127 13.77 -1.67 27.51
CA VAL A 127 13.83 -1.51 26.05
C VAL A 127 13.08 -2.71 25.48
N VAL A 128 11.93 -2.48 24.84
CA VAL A 128 11.25 -3.54 24.11
C VAL A 128 12.27 -4.04 23.09
N GLN A 129 12.90 -5.18 23.40
CA GLN A 129 13.79 -5.83 22.47
C GLN A 129 12.91 -6.48 21.44
N LEU A 130 12.67 -5.78 20.34
CA LEU A 130 12.14 -6.41 19.15
C LEU A 130 13.09 -7.57 18.79
N PRO A 131 12.57 -8.81 18.72
CA PRO A 131 13.40 -9.99 18.47
C PRO A 131 14.03 -9.93 17.07
N GLY A 132 15.19 -10.58 16.92
CA GLY A 132 15.85 -10.82 15.64
C GLY A 132 17.01 -9.86 15.29
N PRO A 133 18.12 -10.34 14.71
CA PRO A 133 19.13 -9.49 14.08
C PRO A 133 18.52 -8.87 12.80
N VAL A 134 18.79 -7.61 12.44
CA VAL A 134 18.15 -6.93 11.28
C VAL A 134 18.53 -7.53 9.90
N GLU A 135 19.20 -8.68 9.89
CA GLU A 135 19.83 -9.30 8.74
C GLU A 135 18.83 -9.85 7.73
N LEU A 136 17.70 -10.44 8.17
CA LEU A 136 16.68 -10.94 7.26
C LEU A 136 15.96 -9.77 6.59
N TRP A 137 15.68 -8.69 7.33
CA TRP A 137 15.18 -7.44 6.77
C TRP A 137 16.12 -6.87 5.70
N ASP A 138 17.41 -6.69 6.03
CA ASP A 138 18.39 -6.13 5.10
C ASP A 138 18.57 -7.01 3.86
N ARG A 139 18.61 -8.33 4.03
CA ARG A 139 18.63 -9.29 2.92
C ARG A 139 17.41 -9.13 2.03
N LEU A 140 16.22 -9.02 2.62
CA LEU A 140 14.97 -8.83 1.90
C LEU A 140 15.02 -7.57 1.03
N GLN A 141 15.50 -6.45 1.58
CA GLN A 141 15.65 -5.21 0.82
C GLN A 141 16.65 -5.36 -0.34
N GLY A 142 17.71 -6.15 -0.15
CA GLY A 142 18.73 -6.43 -1.18
C GLY A 142 18.24 -7.29 -2.35
N ILE A 143 17.18 -8.10 -2.16
CA ILE A 143 16.62 -8.97 -3.22
C ILE A 143 15.16 -8.61 -3.57
N ALA A 144 14.76 -7.36 -3.30
CA ALA A 144 13.41 -6.87 -3.55
C ALA A 144 12.90 -7.19 -4.96
N PHE A 145 13.76 -7.06 -5.99
CA PHE A 145 13.40 -7.36 -7.38
C PHE A 145 12.94 -8.81 -7.60
N GLU A 146 13.65 -9.77 -7.01
CA GLU A 146 13.30 -11.19 -7.12
C GLU A 146 11.98 -11.48 -6.41
N LEU A 147 11.73 -10.82 -5.28
CA LEU A 147 10.48 -10.96 -4.53
C LEU A 147 9.29 -10.39 -5.30
N LEU A 148 9.46 -9.25 -5.98
CA LEU A 148 8.46 -8.68 -6.88
C LEU A 148 8.12 -9.61 -8.04
N ALA A 149 9.15 -10.18 -8.68
CA ALA A 149 8.97 -11.13 -9.77
C ALA A 149 8.21 -12.39 -9.31
N ASN A 150 8.54 -12.92 -8.13
CA ASN A 150 7.89 -14.10 -7.57
C ASN A 150 6.45 -13.83 -7.12
N GLY A 151 6.20 -12.77 -6.36
CA GLY A 151 4.85 -12.39 -5.93
C GLY A 151 3.96 -11.99 -7.10
N GLY A 152 4.51 -11.32 -8.11
CA GLY A 152 3.81 -11.03 -9.35
C GLY A 152 3.44 -12.30 -10.13
N ARG A 153 4.35 -13.29 -10.21
CA ARG A 153 4.05 -14.58 -10.82
C ARG A 153 2.91 -15.28 -10.09
N GLU A 154 2.97 -15.33 -8.76
CA GLU A 154 1.91 -15.94 -7.94
C GLU A 154 0.54 -15.28 -8.19
N CYS A 155 0.48 -13.95 -8.26
CA CYS A 155 -0.75 -13.22 -8.56
C CYS A 155 -1.35 -13.57 -9.93
N LEU A 156 -0.50 -13.84 -10.92
CA LEU A 156 -0.92 -14.13 -12.29
C LEU A 156 -1.22 -15.62 -12.54
N THR A 157 -0.71 -16.51 -11.68
CA THR A 157 -0.99 -17.95 -11.76
C THR A 157 -2.05 -18.42 -10.77
N THR A 158 -2.53 -17.55 -9.89
CA THR A 158 -3.63 -17.86 -8.96
C THR A 158 -4.91 -18.10 -9.75
N ASP A 159 -5.57 -19.23 -9.48
CA ASP A 159 -6.81 -19.59 -10.18
C ASP A 159 -7.91 -18.55 -9.94
N PRO A 160 -8.45 -17.96 -11.02
CA PRO A 160 -9.53 -17.00 -10.89
C PRO A 160 -10.86 -17.73 -10.67
N GLN A 161 -11.75 -17.10 -9.90
CA GLN A 161 -13.13 -17.55 -9.72
C GLN A 161 -14.12 -16.54 -10.28
N SER A 162 -15.34 -16.99 -10.58
CA SER A 162 -16.41 -16.10 -11.03
C SER A 162 -16.74 -15.05 -9.97
N PHE A 163 -16.88 -13.79 -10.41
CA PHE A 163 -17.35 -12.72 -9.54
C PHE A 163 -18.78 -13.01 -9.07
N GLY A 164 -19.09 -12.71 -7.80
CA GLY A 164 -20.38 -13.01 -7.16
C GLY A 164 -20.39 -14.27 -6.30
N ARG A 165 -19.31 -15.06 -6.31
CA ARG A 165 -19.10 -16.14 -5.34
C ARG A 165 -18.58 -15.62 -4.00
N ALA A 166 -18.59 -16.45 -2.96
CA ALA A 166 -17.91 -16.11 -1.72
C ALA A 166 -16.39 -15.95 -1.97
N PRO A 167 -15.71 -15.01 -1.29
CA PRO A 167 -14.27 -14.84 -1.46
C PRO A 167 -13.54 -16.13 -1.06
N SER A 168 -12.56 -16.56 -1.87
CA SER A 168 -11.80 -17.79 -1.64
C SER A 168 -10.68 -17.59 -0.61
N ALA A 169 -10.30 -16.34 -0.34
CA ALA A 169 -9.33 -15.97 0.68
C ALA A 169 -9.68 -14.61 1.30
N GLY A 170 -9.15 -14.37 2.49
CA GLY A 170 -9.21 -13.08 3.19
C GLY A 170 -7.86 -12.71 3.79
N GLY A 171 -7.78 -11.53 4.41
CA GLY A 171 -6.54 -10.99 4.96
C GLY A 171 -5.69 -10.24 3.92
N PRO A 172 -4.45 -9.87 4.26
CA PRO A 172 -3.66 -8.96 3.45
C PRO A 172 -3.28 -9.62 2.13
N GLY A 173 -3.41 -8.88 1.04
CA GLY A 173 -3.14 -9.44 -0.28
C GLY A 173 -3.47 -8.55 -1.45
N ILE A 174 -3.51 -9.20 -2.62
CA ILE A 174 -3.82 -8.61 -3.91
C ILE A 174 -5.02 -9.33 -4.52
N LEU A 175 -5.94 -8.56 -5.09
CA LEU A 175 -7.02 -9.04 -5.93
C LEU A 175 -6.76 -8.64 -7.38
N THR A 176 -6.86 -9.60 -8.30
CA THR A 176 -6.79 -9.35 -9.74
C THR A 176 -8.16 -9.60 -10.34
N VAL A 177 -8.69 -8.65 -11.11
CA VAL A 177 -9.98 -8.77 -11.79
C VAL A 177 -9.75 -8.85 -13.28
N SER A 178 -10.29 -9.91 -13.89
CA SER A 178 -10.25 -10.12 -15.33
C SER A 178 -11.62 -9.87 -15.96
N SER A 179 -11.62 -9.31 -17.15
CA SER A 179 -12.82 -9.17 -17.99
C SER A 179 -13.39 -10.55 -18.35
N PRO A 180 -14.62 -10.61 -18.88
CA PRO A 180 -15.17 -11.85 -19.44
C PRO A 180 -14.30 -12.47 -20.54
N ASP A 181 -13.50 -11.66 -21.23
CA ASP A 181 -12.57 -12.09 -22.28
C ASP A 181 -11.21 -12.57 -21.73
N GLY A 182 -11.04 -12.55 -20.41
CA GLY A 182 -9.83 -13.04 -19.72
C GLY A 182 -8.71 -12.01 -19.56
N GLU A 183 -8.90 -10.76 -19.99
CA GLU A 183 -7.91 -9.69 -19.81
C GLU A 183 -7.94 -9.14 -18.38
N VAL A 184 -6.79 -8.97 -17.72
CA VAL A 184 -6.72 -8.32 -16.41
C VAL A 184 -7.02 -6.82 -16.57
N ILE A 185 -8.15 -6.38 -16.02
CA ILE A 185 -8.65 -5.02 -16.13
C ILE A 185 -8.46 -4.21 -14.84
N HIS A 186 -8.25 -4.86 -13.70
CA HIS A 186 -7.98 -4.19 -12.42
C HIS A 186 -7.11 -5.02 -11.49
N ILE A 187 -6.27 -4.35 -10.71
CA ILE A 187 -5.44 -4.93 -9.65
C ILE A 187 -5.56 -4.05 -8.41
N GLY A 188 -5.98 -4.62 -7.29
CA GLY A 188 -6.13 -3.93 -6.01
C GLY A 188 -5.33 -4.60 -4.92
N ALA A 189 -4.73 -3.83 -4.01
CA ALA A 189 -4.11 -4.36 -2.79
C ALA A 189 -4.91 -3.92 -1.56
N SER A 190 -4.95 -4.76 -0.53
CA SER A 190 -5.72 -4.49 0.68
C SER A 190 -5.12 -5.20 1.90
N GLU A 191 -5.39 -4.66 3.09
CA GLU A 191 -5.22 -5.35 4.38
C GLU A 191 -6.19 -6.54 4.53
N ASP A 192 -7.31 -6.51 3.79
CA ASP A 192 -8.27 -7.61 3.70
C ASP A 192 -8.91 -7.67 2.31
N ILE A 193 -8.38 -8.53 1.44
CA ILE A 193 -8.88 -8.72 0.07
C ILE A 193 -10.30 -9.29 0.03
N GLY A 194 -10.71 -10.07 1.03
CA GLY A 194 -12.06 -10.60 1.13
C GLY A 194 -13.06 -9.47 1.39
N LYS A 195 -12.74 -8.58 2.33
CA LYS A 195 -13.54 -7.39 2.61
C LYS A 195 -13.60 -6.42 1.43
N THR A 196 -12.47 -6.15 0.78
CA THR A 196 -12.42 -5.27 -0.41
C THR A 196 -13.27 -5.84 -1.56
N TYR A 197 -13.23 -7.14 -1.77
CA TYR A 197 -14.09 -7.81 -2.74
C TYR A 197 -15.58 -7.64 -2.41
N LEU A 198 -15.98 -7.81 -1.14
CA LEU A 198 -17.36 -7.58 -0.73
C LEU A 198 -17.79 -6.12 -0.94
N ASP A 199 -16.90 -5.15 -0.74
CA ASP A 199 -17.17 -3.75 -1.07
C ASP A 199 -17.38 -3.54 -2.57
N HIS A 200 -16.65 -4.28 -3.42
CA HIS A 200 -16.84 -4.29 -4.88
C HIS A 200 -18.13 -4.97 -5.34
N LEU A 201 -18.72 -5.85 -4.53
CA LEU A 201 -20.04 -6.41 -4.80
C LEU A 201 -21.18 -5.46 -4.44
N ARG A 202 -21.00 -4.64 -3.40
CA ARG A 202 -22.12 -3.94 -2.75
C ARG A 202 -22.34 -2.50 -3.22
N SER A 203 -21.28 -1.74 -3.49
CA SER A 203 -21.45 -0.29 -3.71
C SER A 203 -20.37 0.37 -4.55
N THR A 204 -20.81 1.15 -5.54
CA THR A 204 -19.96 2.07 -6.30
C THR A 204 -19.35 3.18 -5.44
N TYR A 205 -19.96 3.51 -4.30
CA TYR A 205 -19.44 4.52 -3.39
C TYR A 205 -18.05 4.17 -2.85
N ARG A 206 -17.84 2.89 -2.47
CA ARG A 206 -16.57 2.42 -1.89
C ARG A 206 -15.65 1.73 -2.90
N SER A 207 -16.18 1.29 -4.05
CA SER A 207 -15.41 0.56 -5.05
C SER A 207 -14.81 1.47 -6.13
N GLU A 208 -13.49 1.60 -6.12
CA GLU A 208 -12.76 2.24 -7.22
C GLU A 208 -12.94 1.46 -8.53
N LEU A 209 -12.84 0.12 -8.48
CA LEU A 209 -13.12 -0.78 -9.60
C LEU A 209 -14.43 -0.41 -10.33
N ARG A 210 -15.54 -0.32 -9.59
CA ARG A 210 -16.86 0.00 -10.17
C ARG A 210 -16.91 1.40 -10.76
N ARG A 211 -16.34 2.40 -10.09
CA ARG A 211 -16.30 3.78 -10.59
C ARG A 211 -15.50 3.88 -11.89
N ASN A 212 -14.33 3.26 -11.93
CA ASN A 212 -13.48 3.27 -13.11
C ASN A 212 -14.11 2.45 -14.23
N LEU A 213 -14.75 1.32 -13.94
CA LEU A 213 -15.48 0.52 -14.93
C LEU A 213 -16.61 1.34 -15.57
N GLY A 214 -17.49 1.92 -14.74
CA GLY A 214 -18.61 2.71 -15.24
C GLY A 214 -18.15 3.91 -16.07
N LYS A 215 -17.07 4.60 -15.66
CA LYS A 215 -16.54 5.76 -16.39
C LYS A 215 -15.77 5.41 -17.66
N ARG A 216 -14.82 4.49 -17.58
CA ARG A 216 -13.81 4.25 -18.63
C ARG A 216 -14.26 3.22 -19.65
N VAL A 217 -15.08 2.27 -19.25
CA VAL A 217 -15.55 1.18 -20.13
C VAL A 217 -16.99 1.40 -20.56
N LEU A 218 -17.88 1.79 -19.64
CA LEU A 218 -19.30 1.96 -19.95
C LEU A 218 -19.71 3.41 -20.30
N GLY A 219 -18.80 4.38 -20.16
CA GLY A 219 -19.03 5.79 -20.54
C GLY A 219 -20.00 6.56 -19.64
N TYR A 220 -20.32 6.06 -18.45
CA TYR A 220 -21.23 6.71 -17.51
C TYR A 220 -20.60 7.89 -16.78
N ARG A 221 -21.45 8.83 -16.35
CA ARG A 221 -21.04 10.00 -15.57
C ARG A 221 -21.43 9.84 -14.11
N LEU A 222 -20.50 10.15 -13.21
CA LEU A 222 -20.78 10.20 -11.78
C LEU A 222 -21.70 11.39 -11.49
N ARG A 223 -22.73 11.13 -10.68
CA ARG A 223 -23.67 12.10 -10.13
C ARG A 223 -23.24 12.48 -8.72
N THR A 224 -23.46 13.74 -8.37
CA THR A 224 -23.24 14.26 -7.03
C THR A 224 -24.44 13.93 -6.15
N ARG A 225 -24.19 13.30 -5.01
CA ARG A 225 -25.17 13.14 -3.92
C ARG A 225 -24.46 13.45 -2.61
N ASN A 226 -25.11 14.22 -1.74
CA ASN A 226 -24.53 14.68 -0.46
C ASN A 226 -23.16 15.38 -0.63
N GLY A 227 -22.99 16.17 -1.70
CA GLY A 227 -21.75 16.88 -1.99
C GLY A 227 -20.63 16.03 -2.61
N GLU A 228 -20.81 14.70 -2.77
CA GLU A 228 -19.79 13.83 -3.34
C GLU A 228 -20.21 13.27 -4.72
N ALA A 229 -19.37 13.51 -5.73
CA ALA A 229 -19.53 12.98 -7.08
C ALA A 229 -19.03 11.52 -7.16
N ARG A 230 -19.79 10.59 -6.56
CA ARG A 230 -19.39 9.17 -6.40
C ARG A 230 -20.45 8.15 -6.81
N TYR A 231 -21.59 8.58 -7.34
CA TYR A 231 -22.73 7.70 -7.59
C TYR A 231 -23.04 7.60 -9.09
N PHE A 232 -23.52 6.46 -9.55
CA PHE A 232 -24.16 6.35 -10.86
C PHE A 232 -25.69 6.48 -10.71
N SER A 233 -26.41 6.61 -11.83
CA SER A 233 -27.86 6.41 -11.78
C SER A 233 -28.17 4.96 -11.40
N GLU A 234 -29.39 4.66 -10.94
CA GLU A 234 -29.76 3.28 -10.62
C GLU A 234 -29.60 2.34 -11.82
N ASN A 235 -29.96 2.79 -13.02
CA ASN A 235 -29.82 1.99 -14.24
C ASN A 235 -28.35 1.74 -14.60
N ASP A 236 -27.52 2.79 -14.54
CA ASP A 236 -26.08 2.68 -14.78
C ASP A 236 -25.40 1.76 -13.75
N ASP A 237 -25.79 1.84 -12.48
CA ASP A 237 -25.24 1.00 -11.41
C ASP A 237 -25.66 -0.48 -11.55
N ARG A 238 -26.87 -0.76 -12.05
CA ARG A 238 -27.28 -2.12 -12.44
C ARG A 238 -26.40 -2.64 -13.57
N ASN A 239 -26.19 -1.86 -14.63
CA ASN A 239 -25.33 -2.25 -15.75
C ASN A 239 -23.87 -2.51 -15.32
N VAL A 240 -23.33 -1.68 -14.42
CA VAL A 240 -22.01 -1.90 -13.79
C VAL A 240 -22.01 -3.22 -13.02
N SER A 241 -23.05 -3.51 -12.23
CA SER A 241 -23.16 -4.74 -11.46
C SER A 241 -23.21 -5.98 -12.34
N ASP A 242 -23.97 -5.93 -13.43
CA ASP A 242 -24.11 -7.05 -14.36
C ASP A 242 -22.82 -7.29 -15.17
N TYR A 243 -22.05 -6.24 -15.47
CA TYR A 243 -20.71 -6.40 -16.01
C TYR A 243 -19.79 -7.06 -14.98
N VAL A 244 -19.71 -6.53 -13.75
CA VAL A 244 -18.84 -7.06 -12.69
C VAL A 244 -19.13 -8.54 -12.42
N ARG A 245 -20.38 -8.98 -12.40
CA ARG A 245 -20.76 -10.40 -12.21
C ARG A 245 -20.24 -11.34 -13.30
N ARG A 246 -19.95 -10.84 -14.50
CA ARG A 246 -19.38 -11.63 -15.61
C ARG A 246 -17.84 -11.66 -15.59
N CYS A 247 -17.22 -10.81 -14.79
CA CYS A 247 -15.78 -10.83 -14.59
C CYS A 247 -15.33 -12.07 -13.81
N GLN A 248 -14.03 -12.29 -13.81
CA GLN A 248 -13.39 -13.22 -12.88
C GLN A 248 -12.51 -12.45 -11.89
N VAL A 249 -12.25 -13.06 -10.73
CA VAL A 249 -11.41 -12.49 -9.69
C VAL A 249 -10.50 -13.57 -9.10
N ALA A 250 -9.20 -13.27 -9.00
CA ALA A 250 -8.23 -14.09 -8.27
C ALA A 250 -7.83 -13.39 -6.97
N PHE A 251 -7.61 -14.19 -5.93
CA PHE A 251 -7.28 -13.72 -4.58
C PHE A 251 -5.93 -14.29 -4.18
N THR A 252 -4.93 -13.43 -4.04
CA THR A 252 -3.57 -13.83 -3.67
C THR A 252 -3.21 -13.20 -2.33
N THR A 253 -3.09 -14.03 -1.29
CA THR A 253 -2.68 -13.57 0.04
C THR A 253 -1.21 -13.18 0.03
N ILE A 254 -0.92 -11.92 0.34
CA ILE A 254 0.43 -11.35 0.40
C ILE A 254 0.56 -10.66 1.75
N ARG A 255 1.37 -11.24 2.63
CA ARG A 255 1.62 -10.75 3.99
C ARG A 255 2.75 -9.74 4.07
N VAL A 256 3.61 -9.65 3.05
CA VAL A 256 4.67 -8.64 2.91
C VAL A 256 4.83 -8.25 1.44
N GLY A 257 4.81 -6.95 1.15
CA GLY A 257 5.15 -6.38 -0.15
C GLY A 257 3.98 -6.19 -1.11
N ARG A 258 2.74 -6.14 -0.60
CA ARG A 258 1.56 -6.10 -1.47
C ARG A 258 1.48 -4.84 -2.34
N GLU A 259 1.94 -3.71 -1.81
CA GLU A 259 1.93 -2.43 -2.52
C GLU A 259 2.93 -2.43 -3.66
N GLU A 260 4.15 -2.92 -3.41
CA GLU A 260 5.19 -2.95 -4.44
C GLU A 260 4.85 -3.95 -5.55
N ILE A 261 4.30 -5.12 -5.20
CA ILE A 261 3.85 -6.11 -6.19
C ILE A 261 2.69 -5.55 -7.02
N ARG A 262 1.70 -4.90 -6.39
CA ARG A 262 0.59 -4.27 -7.10
C ARG A 262 1.08 -3.23 -8.08
N ASP A 263 1.95 -2.32 -7.65
CA ASP A 263 2.45 -1.24 -8.49
C ASP A 263 3.29 -1.77 -9.66
N ASP A 264 4.11 -2.78 -9.43
CA ASP A 264 4.84 -3.48 -10.47
C ASP A 264 3.90 -4.17 -11.49
N LEU A 265 2.87 -4.89 -11.04
CA LEU A 265 1.89 -5.50 -11.94
C LEU A 265 1.10 -4.46 -12.76
N ILE A 266 0.63 -3.37 -12.13
CA ILE A 266 -0.10 -2.30 -12.84
C ILE A 266 0.80 -1.66 -13.91
N ARG A 267 2.08 -1.43 -13.62
CA ARG A 267 3.03 -0.89 -14.62
C ARG A 267 3.23 -1.82 -15.80
N ARG A 268 3.42 -3.12 -15.53
CA ARG A 268 3.68 -4.14 -16.56
C ARG A 268 2.45 -4.41 -17.42
N MET A 269 1.28 -4.53 -16.82
CA MET A 269 0.06 -4.96 -17.50
C MET A 269 -0.79 -3.79 -18.01
N ARG A 270 -0.66 -2.61 -17.39
CA ARG A 270 -1.50 -1.43 -17.63
C ARG A 270 -3.01 -1.72 -17.65
N PRO A 271 -3.57 -2.33 -16.59
CA PRO A 271 -4.99 -2.64 -16.54
C PRO A 271 -5.82 -1.35 -16.69
N ILE A 272 -6.81 -1.36 -17.58
CA ILE A 272 -7.57 -0.16 -17.98
C ILE A 272 -8.27 0.56 -16.81
N LEU A 273 -8.58 -0.16 -15.73
CA LEU A 273 -9.27 0.38 -14.55
C LEU A 273 -8.33 0.84 -13.44
N ASN A 274 -7.01 0.69 -13.60
CA ASN A 274 -6.04 1.27 -12.68
C ASN A 274 -5.52 2.61 -13.21
N ASP A 275 -5.18 3.51 -12.30
CA ASP A 275 -4.27 4.61 -12.61
C ASP A 275 -2.83 4.10 -12.62
N LEU A 276 -1.99 4.65 -13.49
CA LEU A 276 -0.57 4.31 -13.51
C LEU A 276 0.09 4.86 -12.22
N PRO A 277 0.83 4.01 -11.47
CA PRO A 277 1.63 4.47 -10.35
C PRO A 277 2.62 5.54 -10.78
N ARG A 278 2.99 6.44 -9.87
CA ARG A 278 4.07 7.39 -10.11
C ARG A 278 5.39 6.64 -10.21
N LEU A 279 6.28 7.09 -11.10
CA LEU A 279 7.63 6.53 -11.21
C LEU A 279 8.36 6.62 -9.87
N SER A 280 8.80 5.48 -9.37
CA SER A 280 9.62 5.40 -8.17
C SER A 280 11.06 5.82 -8.51
N PRO A 281 11.76 6.58 -7.66
CA PRO A 281 13.16 6.92 -7.89
C PRO A 281 14.10 5.71 -8.06
N PHE A 282 13.73 4.55 -7.51
CA PHE A 282 14.47 3.29 -7.70
C PHE A 282 14.50 2.82 -9.17
N GLU A 283 13.52 3.23 -9.98
CA GLU A 283 13.45 2.89 -11.41
C GLU A 283 14.36 3.75 -12.27
N LYS A 284 14.87 4.90 -11.78
CA LYS A 284 15.89 5.67 -12.53
C LYS A 284 17.17 4.85 -12.75
N GLN A 285 17.35 3.75 -12.02
CA GLN A 285 18.53 2.89 -12.06
C GLN A 285 18.28 1.52 -12.74
N MET A 286 17.05 1.22 -13.17
CA MET A 286 16.73 -0.08 -13.79
C MET A 286 16.86 -0.01 -15.32
N PRO A 287 17.59 -0.93 -15.97
CA PRO A 287 17.57 -1.04 -17.42
C PRO A 287 16.17 -1.47 -17.90
N SER A 288 15.70 -0.86 -18.99
CA SER A 288 14.43 -1.23 -19.62
C SER A 288 14.48 -2.67 -20.10
N PHE A 289 13.58 -3.52 -19.58
CA PHE A 289 13.41 -4.88 -20.09
C PHE A 289 12.29 -4.90 -21.13
N ASP A 290 12.59 -5.40 -22.32
CA ASP A 290 11.68 -5.42 -23.47
C ASP A 290 10.59 -6.48 -23.27
N ALA A 291 9.46 -6.07 -22.68
CA ALA A 291 8.25 -6.86 -22.70
C ALA A 291 7.67 -6.78 -24.12
N GLY A 292 7.93 -7.81 -24.92
CA GLY A 292 7.56 -7.89 -26.33
C GLY A 292 6.20 -7.25 -26.65
N ARG A 293 6.25 -6.25 -27.53
CA ARG A 293 5.08 -5.54 -28.06
C ARG A 293 3.99 -6.54 -28.49
N LYS A 294 2.77 -6.40 -27.95
CA LYS A 294 1.56 -6.96 -28.57
C LYS A 294 0.56 -5.86 -28.92
N ARG A 295 -0.11 -6.15 -30.03
CA ARG A 295 -0.81 -5.29 -30.99
C ARG A 295 -1.92 -4.42 -30.37
N ALA A 296 -2.12 -3.26 -30.99
CA ALA A 296 -3.20 -2.34 -30.71
C ALA A 296 -4.57 -3.01 -30.86
N LEU A 297 -5.38 -2.93 -29.81
CA LEU A 297 -6.82 -3.18 -29.86
C LEU A 297 -7.51 -1.90 -30.32
N PHE A 298 -7.48 -1.62 -31.62
CA PHE A 298 -8.51 -0.90 -32.38
C PHE A 298 -8.22 -1.12 -33.86
N GLY A 299 -8.87 -2.14 -34.40
CA GLY A 299 -9.00 -2.49 -35.81
C GLY A 299 -10.25 -3.31 -35.96
#